data_AF-A0A6F9XW32-F1
#
_entry.id   AF-A0A6F9XW32-F1
#
_cell.length_a   1.000
_cell.length_b   1.000
_cell.length_c   1.000
_cell.angle_alpha   90.00
_cell.angle_beta   90.00
_cell.angle_gamma   90.00
#
_symmetry.space_group_name_H-M   'P 1'
#
loop_
_entity.id
_entity.type
_entity.pdbx_description
1 polymer ?
#
loop_
_entity_poly.entity_id
_entity_poly.type
_entity_poly.pdbx_seq_one_letter_code
_entity_poly.pdbx_strand_id
1 'polypeptide(L)'
;MKYLFLSLRLLAYLLTGCLAFLAILVYRRELDFTDLSYHFRLSQLYFGFNLLLLPWFRLLHPLVFISQPENFKSYKTRALDFYHQDLAAHSKRKKWSSDGVNVNPYEYLSPYTMSYDNALNWAYNLCKALLMSILFLLAGPCFWLYHYTKRKLASSKH
;
A
#
# COMPACT_ATOMS: atom_id res chain seq x y z
N MET A 1 8.20 20.34 -11.15
CA MET A 1 8.06 19.86 -9.75
C MET A 1 7.61 18.39 -9.63
N LYS A 2 6.47 17.99 -10.22
CA LYS A 2 5.90 16.63 -10.07
C LYS A 2 6.83 15.48 -10.50
N TYR A 3 7.51 15.63 -11.64
CA TYR A 3 8.45 14.63 -12.16
C TYR A 3 9.71 14.48 -11.30
N LEU A 4 10.19 15.59 -10.72
CA LEU A 4 11.37 15.62 -9.86
C LEU A 4 11.11 14.89 -8.52
N PHE A 5 9.90 15.04 -7.98
CA PHE A 5 9.51 14.28 -6.79
C PHE A 5 9.36 12.77 -7.08
N LEU A 6 8.84 12.42 -8.27
CA LEU A 6 8.71 11.03 -8.70
C LEU A 6 10.08 10.36 -8.88
N SER A 7 11.02 11.05 -9.53
CA SER A 7 12.38 10.54 -9.75
C SER A 7 13.12 10.36 -8.44
N LEU A 8 13.02 11.32 -7.51
CA LEU A 8 13.67 11.24 -6.20
C LEU A 8 13.11 10.09 -5.36
N ARG A 9 11.78 9.89 -5.40
CA ARG A 9 11.13 8.76 -4.73
C ARG A 9 11.56 7.41 -5.29
N LEU A 10 11.73 7.32 -6.61
CA LEU A 10 12.25 6.11 -7.24
C LEU A 10 13.69 5.84 -6.86
N LEU A 11 14.53 6.87 -6.89
CA LEU A 11 15.94 6.78 -6.53
C LEU A 11 16.08 6.28 -5.09
N ALA A 12 15.27 6.82 -4.17
CA ALA A 12 15.20 6.33 -2.79
C ALA A 12 14.81 4.85 -2.72
N TYR A 13 13.78 4.40 -3.45
CA TYR A 13 13.40 2.99 -3.46
C TYR A 13 14.50 2.07 -4.03
N LEU A 14 15.17 2.50 -5.10
CA LEU A 14 16.25 1.74 -5.72
C LEU A 14 17.47 1.63 -4.78
N LEU A 15 17.84 2.73 -4.13
CA LEU A 15 18.92 2.74 -3.12
C LEU A 15 18.59 1.83 -1.94
N THR A 16 17.38 1.91 -1.39
CA THR A 16 16.98 1.03 -0.27
C THR A 16 16.98 -0.44 -0.67
N GLY A 17 16.53 -0.77 -1.88
CA GLY A 17 16.59 -2.13 -2.42
C GLY A 17 18.04 -2.60 -2.57
N CYS A 18 18.89 -1.80 -3.20
CA CYS A 18 20.29 -2.14 -3.43
C CYS A 18 21.04 -2.37 -2.10
N LEU A 19 20.84 -1.50 -1.11
CA LEU A 19 21.38 -1.66 0.23
C LEU A 19 20.90 -2.96 0.90
N ALA A 20 19.60 -3.28 0.80
CA ALA A 20 19.06 -4.52 1.36
C ALA A 20 19.66 -5.76 0.67
N PHE A 21 19.83 -5.71 -0.65
CA PHE A 21 20.45 -6.81 -1.40
C PHE A 21 21.92 -7.00 -1.03
N LEU A 22 22.69 -5.92 -0.94
CA LEU A 22 24.08 -5.97 -0.47
C LEU A 22 24.17 -6.52 0.96
N ALA A 23 23.29 -6.09 1.87
CA ALA A 23 23.23 -6.63 3.23
C ALA A 23 22.97 -8.15 3.25
N ILE A 24 22.11 -8.67 2.37
CA ILE A 24 21.85 -10.11 2.23
C ILE A 24 23.10 -10.84 1.73
N LEU A 25 23.80 -10.28 0.75
CA LEU A 25 25.02 -10.89 0.20
C LEU A 25 26.17 -10.93 1.23
N VAL A 26 26.31 -9.86 2.02
CA VAL A 26 27.25 -9.81 3.15
C VAL A 26 26.86 -10.83 4.23
N TYR A 27 25.57 -10.91 4.58
CA TYR A 27 25.08 -11.87 5.57
C TYR A 27 25.35 -13.33 5.16
N ARG A 28 25.21 -13.65 3.87
CA ARG A 28 25.50 -14.98 3.32
C ARG A 28 27.00 -15.27 3.15
N ARG A 29 27.88 -14.31 3.46
CA ARG A 29 29.34 -14.38 3.22
C ARG A 29 29.68 -14.70 1.77
N GLU A 30 28.85 -14.24 0.85
CA GLU A 30 29.11 -14.43 -0.59
C GLU A 30 29.94 -13.26 -1.15
N LEU A 31 30.05 -12.15 -0.40
CA LEU A 31 30.94 -11.03 -0.68
C LEU A 31 32.13 -11.09 0.27
N ASP A 32 33.25 -11.63 -0.21
CA ASP A 32 34.54 -11.45 0.46
C ASP A 32 35.20 -10.18 -0.08
N PHE A 33 35.46 -9.20 0.79
CA PHE A 33 36.11 -7.93 0.42
C PHE A 33 37.59 -8.09 0.02
N THR A 34 38.13 -9.31 0.16
CA THR A 34 39.53 -9.64 -0.13
C THR A 34 39.75 -10.14 -1.55
N ASP A 35 38.76 -10.80 -2.16
CA ASP A 35 38.81 -11.28 -3.54
C ASP A 35 37.56 -10.78 -4.26
N LEU A 36 37.71 -9.80 -5.15
CA LEU A 36 36.63 -9.19 -5.96
C LEU A 36 36.01 -10.16 -7.00
N SER A 37 36.27 -11.47 -6.89
CA SER A 37 35.76 -12.50 -7.79
C SER A 37 34.42 -13.05 -7.28
N TYR A 38 33.34 -12.33 -7.61
CA TYR A 38 31.99 -12.73 -7.22
C TYR A 38 31.34 -13.63 -8.28
N HIS A 39 30.97 -14.86 -7.90
CA HIS A 39 30.25 -15.78 -8.76
C HIS A 39 28.73 -15.62 -8.57
N PHE A 40 28.07 -15.06 -9.58
CA PHE A 40 26.61 -14.89 -9.56
C PHE A 40 25.88 -16.24 -9.70
N ARG A 41 25.06 -16.59 -8.70
CA ARG A 41 24.08 -17.67 -8.84
C ARG A 41 22.83 -17.16 -9.56
N LEU A 42 22.20 -18.03 -10.35
CA LEU A 42 20.93 -17.73 -11.04
C LEU A 42 19.83 -17.22 -10.09
N SER A 43 19.75 -17.74 -8.87
CA SER A 43 18.79 -17.27 -7.86
C SER A 43 19.03 -15.82 -7.44
N GLN A 44 20.29 -15.43 -7.24
CA GLN A 44 20.65 -14.05 -6.89
C GLN A 44 20.38 -13.09 -8.05
N LEU A 45 20.64 -13.52 -9.29
CA LEU A 45 20.31 -12.75 -10.49
C LEU A 45 18.80 -12.54 -10.61
N TYR A 46 18.00 -13.58 -10.39
CA TYR A 46 16.54 -13.49 -10.36
C TYR A 46 16.06 -12.51 -9.29
N PHE A 47 16.56 -12.63 -8.06
CA PHE A 47 16.18 -11.73 -6.96
C PHE A 47 16.60 -10.29 -7.24
N GLY A 48 17.83 -10.06 -7.69
CA GLY A 48 18.34 -8.72 -8.03
C GLY A 48 17.56 -8.06 -9.16
N PHE A 49 17.20 -8.83 -10.19
CA PHE A 49 16.38 -8.32 -11.30
C PHE A 49 14.98 -7.94 -10.85
N ASN A 50 14.29 -8.79 -10.07
CA ASN A 50 12.96 -8.48 -9.55
C ASN A 50 13.00 -7.28 -8.58
N LEU A 51 14.04 -7.17 -7.77
CA LEU A 51 14.25 -6.05 -6.87
C LEU A 51 14.42 -4.72 -7.62
N LEU A 52 15.14 -4.71 -8.75
CA LEU A 52 15.28 -3.53 -9.62
C LEU A 52 13.97 -3.15 -10.30
N LEU A 53 13.12 -4.11 -10.63
CA LEU A 53 11.81 -3.87 -11.26
C LEU A 53 10.71 -3.45 -10.27
N LEU A 54 10.83 -3.83 -9.00
CA LEU A 54 9.87 -3.50 -7.95
C LEU A 54 9.51 -2.00 -7.88
N PRO A 55 10.45 -1.04 -7.84
CA PRO A 55 10.10 0.39 -7.78
C PRO A 55 9.27 0.84 -8.99
N TRP A 56 9.58 0.34 -10.18
CA TRP A 56 8.80 0.65 -11.38
C TRP A 56 7.39 0.08 -11.30
N PHE A 57 7.27 -1.18 -10.91
CA PHE A 57 5.98 -1.83 -10.76
C PHE A 57 5.10 -1.12 -9.71
N ARG A 58 5.70 -0.67 -8.61
CA ARG A 58 5.02 0.08 -7.53
C ARG A 58 4.49 1.44 -7.98
N LEU A 59 5.21 2.13 -8.88
CA LEU A 59 4.74 3.39 -9.47
C LEU A 59 3.61 3.19 -10.47
N LEU A 60 3.67 2.13 -11.28
CA LEU A 60 2.64 1.82 -12.28
C LEU A 60 1.35 1.29 -11.66
N HIS A 61 1.45 0.57 -10.54
CA HIS A 61 0.34 -0.14 -9.91
C HIS A 61 0.22 0.17 -8.41
N PRO A 62 -0.04 1.44 -8.02
CA PRO A 62 -0.08 1.84 -6.61
C PRO A 62 -1.16 1.12 -5.79
N LEU A 63 -2.29 0.78 -6.42
CA LEU A 63 -3.44 0.11 -5.77
C LEU A 63 -3.13 -1.33 -5.33
N VAL A 64 -2.13 -1.97 -5.94
CA VAL A 64 -1.68 -3.31 -5.53
C VAL A 64 -1.03 -3.24 -4.15
N PHE A 65 -0.28 -2.17 -3.88
CA PHE A 65 0.50 -2.02 -2.64
C PHE A 65 -0.24 -1.23 -1.56
N ILE A 66 -0.99 -0.19 -1.94
CA ILE A 66 -1.69 0.69 -1.02
C ILE A 66 -3.20 0.46 -1.20
N SER A 67 -3.91 0.16 -0.12
CA SER A 67 -5.38 0.13 -0.15
C SER A 67 -5.94 1.56 -0.17
N GLN A 68 -7.06 1.73 -0.89
CA GLN A 68 -7.78 3.00 -0.86
C GLN A 68 -8.29 3.30 0.55
N PRO A 69 -8.22 4.56 1.00
CA PRO A 69 -8.54 4.96 2.37
C PRO A 69 -9.98 4.66 2.77
N GLU A 70 -10.92 4.65 1.82
CA GLU A 70 -12.34 4.36 2.10
C GLU A 70 -12.60 2.93 2.59
N ASN A 71 -11.69 1.99 2.30
CA ASN A 71 -11.91 0.59 2.61
C ASN A 71 -11.57 0.21 4.06
N PHE A 72 -10.81 1.04 4.79
CA PHE A 72 -10.30 0.72 6.12
C PHE A 72 -10.86 1.68 7.18
N LYS A 73 -12.09 1.42 7.61
CA LYS A 73 -12.71 2.03 8.80
C LYS A 73 -12.71 1.01 9.94
N SER A 74 -12.33 1.41 11.15
CA SER A 74 -12.52 0.56 12.33
C SER A 74 -14.00 0.23 12.51
N TYR A 75 -14.25 -0.91 13.14
CA TYR A 75 -15.60 -1.34 13.52
C TYR A 75 -16.35 -0.23 14.28
N LYS A 76 -15.66 0.50 15.17
CA LYS A 76 -16.25 1.59 15.94
C LYS A 76 -16.75 2.72 15.04
N THR A 77 -15.90 3.20 14.14
CA THR A 77 -16.26 4.25 13.16
C THR A 77 -17.38 3.80 12.24
N ARG A 78 -17.32 2.55 11.78
CA ARG A 78 -18.37 1.98 10.92
C ARG A 78 -19.72 1.87 11.65
N ALA A 79 -19.72 1.45 12.93
CA ALA A 79 -20.94 1.39 13.72
C ALA A 79 -21.54 2.79 13.97
N LEU A 80 -20.69 3.78 14.22
CA LEU A 80 -21.09 5.18 14.40
C LEU A 80 -21.65 5.77 13.09
N ASP A 81 -21.01 5.48 11.95
CA ASP A 81 -21.52 5.85 10.63
C ASP A 81 -22.90 5.23 10.35
N PHE A 82 -23.11 3.95 10.69
CA PHE A 82 -24.42 3.30 10.55
C PHE A 82 -25.47 3.93 11.44
N TYR A 83 -25.12 4.25 12.69
CA TYR A 83 -26.01 4.96 13.60
C TYR A 83 -26.44 6.31 13.01
N HIS A 84 -25.52 7.09 12.43
CA HIS A 84 -25.85 8.34 11.74
C HIS A 84 -26.70 8.13 10.50
N GLN A 85 -26.43 7.09 9.70
CA GLN A 85 -27.23 6.75 8.54
C GLN A 85 -28.67 6.36 8.92
N ASP A 86 -28.86 5.58 9.97
CA ASP A 86 -30.17 5.19 10.48
C ASP A 86 -30.93 6.41 11.00
N LEU A 87 -30.26 7.28 11.78
CA LEU A 87 -30.86 8.51 12.30
C LEU A 87 -31.30 9.45 11.15
N ALA A 88 -30.48 9.57 10.11
CA ALA A 88 -30.83 10.31 8.89
C ALA A 88 -32.00 9.65 8.14
N ALA A 89 -32.00 8.32 7.99
CA ALA A 89 -33.04 7.57 7.29
C ALA A 89 -34.40 7.59 8.00
N HIS A 90 -34.41 7.69 9.34
CA HIS A 90 -35.63 7.80 10.15
C HIS A 90 -36.18 9.23 10.22
N SER A 91 -35.44 10.25 9.78
CA SER A 91 -35.86 11.66 9.81
C SER A 91 -36.91 12.08 8.74
N LYS A 92 -37.66 11.13 8.17
CA LYS A 92 -38.53 11.22 6.97
C LYS A 92 -39.55 12.38 6.84
N ARG A 93 -39.75 13.24 7.85
CA ARG A 93 -40.70 14.36 7.79
C ARG A 93 -40.21 15.70 8.33
N LYS A 94 -38.94 15.81 8.76
CA LYS A 94 -38.40 17.11 9.14
C LYS A 94 -37.67 17.71 7.94
N LYS A 95 -38.18 18.82 7.39
CA LYS A 95 -37.38 19.71 6.54
C LYS A 95 -36.08 19.98 7.30
N TRP A 96 -34.93 19.87 6.63
CA TRP A 96 -33.63 20.23 7.18
C TRP A 96 -33.76 21.58 7.89
N SER A 97 -33.79 21.55 9.23
CA SER A 97 -33.98 22.73 10.08
C SER A 97 -32.80 22.73 11.05
N SER A 98 -32.04 23.82 11.04
CA SER A 98 -30.89 24.03 11.91
C SER A 98 -31.27 24.07 13.39
N ASP A 99 -32.53 24.33 13.73
CA ASP A 99 -33.00 24.53 15.11
C ASP A 99 -33.13 23.24 15.94
N GLY A 100 -32.98 22.06 15.33
CA GLY A 100 -33.17 20.77 16.02
C GLY A 100 -32.02 19.77 15.86
N VAL A 101 -30.92 20.15 15.21
CA VAL A 101 -29.76 19.26 15.02
C VAL A 101 -28.90 19.32 16.28
N ASN A 102 -29.28 18.54 17.29
CA ASN A 102 -28.43 18.31 18.45
C ASN A 102 -27.33 17.32 18.06
N VAL A 103 -26.21 17.85 17.53
CA VAL A 103 -24.98 17.06 17.35
C VAL A 103 -24.31 16.99 18.71
N ASN A 104 -24.08 15.80 19.24
CA ASN A 104 -23.34 15.66 20.48
C ASN A 104 -21.87 16.08 20.21
N PRO A 105 -21.38 17.20 20.76
CA PRO A 105 -20.04 17.71 20.43
C PRO A 105 -18.92 16.78 20.93
N TYR A 106 -19.24 15.86 21.86
CA TYR A 106 -18.30 14.88 22.41
C TYR A 106 -18.39 13.51 21.74
N GLU A 107 -19.25 13.35 20.71
CA GLU A 107 -19.47 12.07 20.03
C GLU A 107 -18.20 11.50 19.40
N TYR A 108 -17.23 12.34 19.04
CA TYR A 108 -15.94 11.91 18.50
C TYR A 108 -14.77 12.00 19.51
N LEU A 109 -15.04 12.54 20.70
CA LEU A 109 -14.05 12.76 21.77
C LEU A 109 -14.14 11.71 22.87
N SER A 110 -15.23 10.92 22.93
CA SER A 110 -15.39 9.89 23.93
C SER A 110 -14.43 8.71 23.68
N PRO A 111 -13.86 8.09 24.72
CA PRO A 111 -12.99 6.91 24.57
C PRO A 111 -13.71 5.70 23.95
N TYR A 112 -15.04 5.70 23.98
CA TYR A 112 -15.87 4.66 23.40
C TYR A 112 -16.02 4.80 21.87
N THR A 113 -15.92 6.02 21.36
CA THR A 113 -16.09 6.36 19.93
C THR A 113 -14.80 6.78 19.23
N MET A 114 -13.75 7.12 19.99
CA MET A 114 -12.41 7.39 19.48
C MET A 114 -11.85 6.16 18.76
N SER A 115 -11.56 6.32 17.47
CA SER A 115 -11.00 5.27 16.61
C SER A 115 -9.57 5.59 16.21
N TYR A 116 -8.70 4.58 16.27
CA TYR A 116 -7.31 4.68 15.81
C TYR A 116 -7.19 4.42 14.30
N ASP A 117 -8.18 4.84 13.52
CA ASP A 117 -8.31 4.51 12.10
C ASP A 117 -7.08 4.91 11.30
N ASN A 118 -6.51 6.07 11.60
CA ASN A 118 -5.34 6.56 10.88
C ASN A 118 -4.09 5.69 11.14
N ALA A 119 -3.85 5.31 12.40
CA ALA A 119 -2.71 4.47 12.78
C ALA A 119 -2.86 3.03 12.27
N LEU A 120 -4.06 2.45 12.40
CA LEU A 120 -4.37 1.13 11.89
C LEU A 120 -4.32 1.08 10.36
N ASN A 121 -4.87 2.08 9.67
CA ASN A 121 -4.80 2.17 8.21
C ASN A 121 -3.35 2.31 7.73
N TRP A 122 -2.52 3.10 8.42
CA TRP A 122 -1.10 3.19 8.12
C TRP A 122 -0.40 1.83 8.28
N ALA A 123 -0.59 1.16 9.42
CA ALA A 123 0.01 -0.14 9.70
C ALA A 123 -0.46 -1.21 8.71
N TYR A 124 -1.75 -1.22 8.37
CA TYR A 124 -2.33 -2.11 7.37
C TYR A 124 -1.70 -1.88 5.99
N ASN A 125 -1.61 -0.62 5.54
CA ASN A 125 -0.98 -0.28 4.27
C ASN A 125 0.51 -0.66 4.24
N LEU A 126 1.22 -0.48 5.34
CA LEU A 126 2.62 -0.90 5.47
C LEU A 126 2.74 -2.42 5.35
N CYS A 127 1.95 -3.17 6.12
CA CYS A 127 1.95 -4.63 6.10
C CYS A 127 1.59 -5.17 4.71
N LYS A 128 0.49 -4.67 4.13
CA LYS A 128 0.06 -5.02 2.76
C LYS A 128 1.17 -4.75 1.75
N ALA A 129 1.82 -3.58 1.83
CA ALA A 129 2.88 -3.23 0.91
C ALA A 129 4.11 -4.13 1.05
N LEU A 130 4.50 -4.50 2.28
CA LEU A 130 5.60 -5.43 2.52
C LEU A 130 5.28 -6.82 1.99
N LEU A 131 4.10 -7.35 2.32
CA LEU A 131 3.65 -8.68 1.88
C LEU A 131 3.59 -8.74 0.35
N MET A 132 3.00 -7.73 -0.30
CA MET A 132 2.96 -7.65 -1.75
C MET A 132 4.34 -7.51 -2.38
N SER A 133 5.28 -6.83 -1.72
CA SER A 133 6.67 -6.73 -2.21
C SER A 133 7.40 -8.07 -2.12
N ILE A 134 7.18 -8.84 -1.04
CA ILE A 134 7.73 -10.20 -0.90
C ILE A 134 7.15 -11.13 -1.96
N LEU A 135 5.83 -11.11 -2.15
CA LEU A 135 5.17 -11.88 -3.21
C LEU A 135 5.69 -11.51 -4.60
N PHE A 136 5.94 -10.23 -4.86
CA PHE A 136 6.52 -9.77 -6.12
C PHE A 136 7.96 -10.26 -6.31
N LEU A 137 8.78 -10.25 -5.25
CA LEU A 137 10.15 -10.78 -5.35
C LEU A 137 10.18 -12.28 -5.65
N LEU A 138 9.22 -13.04 -5.11
CA LEU A 138 9.11 -14.48 -5.36
C LEU A 138 8.53 -14.78 -6.75
N ALA A 139 7.48 -14.06 -7.18
CA ALA A 139 6.69 -14.37 -8.37
C ALA A 139 6.62 -13.22 -9.38
N GLY A 140 7.69 -12.42 -9.52
CA GLY A 140 7.70 -11.20 -10.33
C GLY A 140 7.23 -11.37 -11.78
N PRO A 141 7.66 -12.40 -12.52
CA PRO A 141 7.17 -12.65 -13.88
C PRO A 141 5.65 -12.84 -13.94
N CYS A 142 5.06 -13.52 -12.96
CA CYS A 142 3.62 -13.75 -12.90
C CYS A 142 2.84 -12.44 -12.69
N PHE A 143 3.35 -11.52 -11.87
CA PHE A 143 2.73 -10.21 -11.66
C PHE A 143 2.68 -9.39 -12.97
N TRP A 144 3.78 -9.38 -13.71
CA TRP A 144 3.84 -8.68 -15.00
C TRP A 144 2.90 -9.31 -16.04
N LEU A 145 2.88 -10.65 -16.14
CA LEU A 145 1.98 -11.37 -17.03
C LEU A 145 0.50 -11.08 -16.70
N TYR A 146 0.12 -11.15 -15.42
CA TYR A 146 -1.24 -10.87 -14.97
C TYR A 146 -1.68 -9.44 -15.32
N HIS A 147 -0.83 -8.44 -15.12
CA HIS A 147 -1.16 -7.06 -15.46
C HIS A 147 -1.20 -6.83 -16.98
N TYR A 148 -0.35 -7.51 -17.74
CA TYR A 148 -0.37 -7.45 -19.20
C TYR A 148 -1.66 -8.05 -19.78
N THR A 149 -2.09 -9.23 -19.33
CA THR A 149 -3.33 -9.87 -19.78
C THR A 149 -4.55 -9.03 -19.40
N LYS A 150 -4.59 -8.49 -18.18
CA LYS A 150 -5.66 -7.60 -17.73
C LYS A 150 -5.81 -6.35 -18.61
N ARG A 151 -4.69 -5.73 -19.02
CA ARG A 151 -4.73 -4.56 -19.92
C ARG A 151 -5.28 -4.92 -21.31
N LYS A 152 -4.87 -6.05 -21.89
CA LYS A 152 -5.41 -6.53 -23.17
C LYS A 152 -6.92 -6.78 -23.10
N LEU A 153 -7.38 -7.41 -22.02
CA LEU A 153 -8.81 -7.71 -21.84
C LEU A 153 -9.66 -6.43 -21.72
N ALA A 154 -9.13 -5.38 -21.11
CA ALA A 154 -9.79 -4.08 -21.02
C ALA A 154 -9.82 -3.35 -22.36
N SER A 155 -8.76 -3.47 -23.17
CA SER A 155 -8.68 -2.84 -24.49
C SER A 155 -9.57 -3.50 -25.52
N SER A 156 -9.86 -4.80 -25.39
CA SER A 156 -10.73 -5.53 -26.32
C SER A 156 -12.23 -5.25 -26.12
N LYS A 157 -12.60 -4.52 -25.06
CA LYS A 157 -14.00 -4.15 -24.76
C LYS A 157 -14.38 -2.76 -25.29
N HIS A 158 -13.45 -2.08 -25.96
CA HIS A 158 -13.66 -0.84 -26.70
C HIS A 158 -13.45 -1.11 -28.18
#